data_AF-A0A662XQU7-F1
#
_entry.id   AF-A0A662XQU7-F1
#
_cell.length_a   1.000
_cell.length_b   1.000
_cell.length_c   1.000
_cell.angle_alpha   90.00
_cell.angle_beta   90.00
_cell.angle_gamma   90.00
#
_symmetry.space_group_name_H-M   'P 1'
#
loop_
_entity.id
_entity.type
_entity.pdbx_description
1 polymer ?
#
loop_
_entity_poly.entity_id
_entity_poly.type
_entity_poly.pdbx_seq_one_letter_code
_entity_poly.pdbx_strand_id
1 'polypeptide(L)'
;MEEIMVKAYEENWDIDAIVTDNADQFLDDRYFWDELDQAEQVIAPLSEASYRLQRDENTMADVVLSYRDSFRGFKQNSRYGSVLVDFIEKRWAQ
;
A
#
# COMPACT_ATOMS: atom_id res chain seq x y z
N MET A 1 -13.58 33.96 13.60
CA MET A 1 -12.97 32.76 14.22
C MET A 1 -13.37 32.67 15.69
N GLU A 2 -13.26 33.75 16.47
CA GLU A 2 -13.70 33.79 17.88
C GLU A 2 -15.21 33.51 18.08
N GLU A 3 -16.11 34.09 17.27
CA GLU A 3 -17.57 33.84 17.42
C GLU A 3 -17.99 32.38 17.23
N ILE A 4 -17.29 31.65 16.35
CA ILE A 4 -17.60 30.24 16.07
C ILE A 4 -17.15 29.36 17.24
N MET A 5 -16.00 29.68 17.84
CA MET A 5 -15.47 28.96 19.01
C MET A 5 -16.32 29.20 20.27
N VAL A 6 -16.84 30.43 20.44
CA VAL A 6 -17.74 30.75 21.56
C VAL A 6 -19.04 29.97 21.45
N LYS A 7 -19.68 29.95 20.27
CA LYS A 7 -20.91 29.17 20.05
C LYS A 7 -20.69 27.67 20.23
N ALA A 8 -19.59 27.13 19.74
CA ALA A 8 -19.28 25.71 19.90
C ALA A 8 -19.12 25.32 21.37
N TYR A 9 -18.59 26.22 22.20
CA TYR A 9 -18.46 26.00 23.65
C TYR A 9 -19.81 26.13 24.38
N GLU A 10 -20.63 27.13 24.03
CA GLU A 10 -21.95 27.34 24.63
C GLU A 10 -22.94 26.23 24.29
N GLU A 11 -22.89 25.72 23.07
CA GLU A 11 -23.77 24.65 22.60
C GLU A 11 -23.19 23.25 22.83
N ASN A 12 -22.02 23.16 23.51
CA ASN A 12 -21.31 21.92 23.81
C ASN A 12 -21.17 21.01 22.59
N TRP A 13 -20.80 21.61 21.45
CA TRP A 13 -20.54 20.86 20.23
C TRP A 13 -19.35 19.95 20.48
N ASP A 14 -19.55 18.66 20.22
CA ASP A 14 -18.46 17.69 20.21
C ASP A 14 -17.65 17.88 18.92
N ILE A 15 -16.72 18.83 18.98
CA ILE A 15 -15.83 19.17 17.86
C ILE A 15 -14.98 17.95 17.48
N ASP A 16 -14.64 17.08 18.44
CA ASP A 16 -13.90 15.85 18.18
C ASP A 16 -14.76 14.86 17.38
N ALA A 17 -16.04 14.69 17.70
CA ALA A 17 -16.97 13.85 16.94
C ALA A 17 -17.15 14.30 15.47
N ILE A 18 -17.24 15.63 15.24
CA ILE A 18 -17.39 16.20 13.90
C ILE A 18 -16.17 15.89 13.00
N VAL A 19 -14.99 15.73 13.60
CA VAL A 19 -13.76 15.37 12.88
C VAL A 19 -13.67 13.85 12.64
N THR A 20 -14.28 13.02 13.49
CA THR A 20 -14.17 11.55 13.44
C THR A 20 -15.30 10.80 12.75
N ASP A 21 -16.46 11.40 12.50
CA ASP A 21 -17.65 10.71 11.94
C ASP A 21 -17.40 9.94 10.63
N ASN A 22 -16.36 10.30 9.87
CA ASN A 22 -15.95 9.57 8.66
C ASN A 22 -14.78 8.60 8.89
N ALA A 23 -13.93 8.82 9.89
CA ALA A 23 -12.73 8.00 10.11
C ALA A 23 -13.10 6.61 10.65
N ASP A 24 -14.09 6.53 11.54
CA ASP A 24 -14.54 5.26 12.13
C ASP A 24 -15.20 4.34 11.08
N GLN A 25 -15.86 4.90 10.06
CA GLN A 25 -16.43 4.10 8.97
C GLN A 25 -15.37 3.43 8.08
N PHE A 26 -14.21 4.08 7.86
CA PHE A 26 -13.12 3.48 7.08
C PHE A 26 -12.34 2.43 7.88
N LEU A 27 -12.18 2.63 9.19
CA LEU A 27 -11.47 1.67 10.05
C LEU A 27 -12.18 0.31 10.13
N ASP A 28 -13.52 0.27 10.03
CA ASP A 28 -14.30 -0.97 10.09
C ASP A 28 -14.60 -1.59 8.70
N ASP A 29 -14.19 -0.93 7.61
CA ASP A 29 -14.40 -1.45 6.25
C ASP A 29 -13.37 -2.55 5.90
N ARG A 30 -13.76 -3.79 6.15
CA ARG A 30 -12.96 -4.98 5.80
C ARG A 30 -12.64 -5.09 4.31
N TYR A 31 -13.49 -4.56 3.41
CA TYR A 31 -13.20 -4.62 1.97
C TYR A 31 -12.10 -3.65 1.60
N PHE A 32 -12.11 -2.45 2.17
CA PHE A 32 -11.03 -1.48 2.00
C PHE A 32 -9.68 -2.06 2.45
N TRP A 33 -9.62 -2.65 3.65
CA TRP A 33 -8.38 -3.22 4.17
C TRP A 33 -7.89 -4.43 3.40
N ASP A 34 -8.79 -5.30 2.92
CA ASP A 34 -8.42 -6.41 2.03
C ASP A 34 -7.88 -5.91 0.70
N GLU A 35 -8.51 -4.90 0.10
CA GLU A 35 -8.02 -4.30 -1.15
C GLU A 35 -6.65 -3.63 -0.96
N LEU A 36 -6.46 -2.93 0.16
CA LEU A 36 -5.19 -2.31 0.50
C LEU A 36 -4.09 -3.35 0.71
N ASP A 37 -4.36 -4.43 1.43
CA ASP A 37 -3.41 -5.54 1.63
C ASP A 37 -3.02 -6.19 0.29
N GLN A 38 -4.00 -6.43 -0.59
CA GLN A 38 -3.73 -6.94 -1.94
C GLN A 38 -2.89 -5.97 -2.78
N ALA A 39 -3.11 -4.66 -2.68
CA ALA A 39 -2.32 -3.67 -3.38
C ALA A 39 -0.89 -3.58 -2.81
N GLU A 40 -0.74 -3.63 -1.49
CA GLU A 40 0.56 -3.60 -0.81
C GLU A 40 1.42 -4.81 -1.20
N GLN A 41 0.85 -6.01 -1.23
CA GLN A 41 1.54 -7.23 -1.67
C GLN A 41 2.10 -7.12 -3.10
N VAL A 42 1.55 -6.23 -3.94
CA VAL A 42 2.07 -5.94 -5.28
C VAL A 42 3.12 -4.83 -5.25
N ILE A 43 2.87 -3.74 -4.51
CA ILE A 43 3.73 -2.55 -4.54
C ILE A 43 5.01 -2.74 -3.75
N ALA A 44 4.97 -3.43 -2.61
CA ALA A 44 6.11 -3.62 -1.72
C ALA A 44 7.32 -4.30 -2.41
N PRO A 45 7.18 -5.48 -3.06
CA PRO A 45 8.32 -6.11 -3.73
C PRO A 45 8.90 -5.27 -4.86
N LEU A 46 8.05 -4.54 -5.60
CA LEU A 46 8.50 -3.65 -6.68
C LEU A 46 9.26 -2.45 -6.15
N SER A 47 8.82 -1.88 -5.03
CA SER A 47 9.46 -0.73 -4.39
C SER A 47 10.83 -1.12 -3.84
N GLU A 48 10.92 -2.29 -3.18
CA GLU A 48 12.18 -2.84 -2.68
C GLU A 48 13.15 -3.17 -3.83
N ALA A 49 12.67 -3.80 -4.90
CA ALA A 49 13.46 -4.04 -6.10
C ALA A 49 13.98 -2.74 -6.72
N SER A 50 13.11 -1.74 -6.85
CA SER A 50 13.48 -0.42 -7.39
C SER A 50 14.56 0.24 -6.54
N TYR A 51 14.37 0.27 -5.21
CA TYR A 51 15.37 0.82 -4.29
C TYR A 51 16.72 0.10 -4.40
N ARG A 52 16.71 -1.24 -4.44
CA ARG A 52 17.92 -2.06 -4.57
C ARG A 52 18.65 -1.82 -5.89
N LEU A 53 17.91 -1.70 -6.98
CA LEU A 53 18.44 -1.52 -8.33
C LEU A 53 18.85 -0.09 -8.67
N GLN A 54 18.31 0.91 -7.96
CA GLN A 54 18.71 2.31 -8.15
C GLN A 54 20.03 2.66 -7.45
N ARG A 55 20.60 1.76 -6.65
CA ARG A 55 21.91 1.97 -6.00
C ARG A 55 23.02 1.97 -7.05
N ASP A 56 23.97 2.91 -6.92
CA ASP A 56 25.11 3.08 -7.83
C ASP A 56 25.99 1.82 -7.95
N GLU A 57 26.03 0.99 -6.92
CA GLU A 57 26.81 -0.25 -6.85
C GLU A 57 25.93 -1.51 -6.87
N ASN A 58 24.83 -1.49 -7.63
CA ASN A 58 24.06 -2.71 -7.81
C ASN A 58 24.90 -3.77 -8.56
N THR A 59 24.66 -5.03 -8.23
CA THR A 59 25.30 -6.17 -8.90
C THR A 59 24.27 -6.99 -9.66
N MET A 60 24.74 -7.86 -10.55
CA MET A 60 23.86 -8.85 -11.19
C MET A 60 23.16 -9.75 -10.16
N ALA A 61 23.78 -9.99 -9.01
CA ALA A 61 23.13 -10.74 -7.92
C ALA A 61 21.91 -9.97 -7.39
N ASP A 62 22.00 -8.65 -7.23
CA ASP A 62 20.88 -7.82 -6.78
C ASP A 62 19.70 -7.85 -7.77
N VAL A 63 19.99 -7.90 -9.07
CA VAL A 63 18.98 -8.10 -10.12
C VAL A 63 18.26 -9.43 -9.95
N VAL A 64 19.02 -10.53 -9.85
CA VAL A 64 18.44 -11.87 -9.69
C VAL A 64 17.64 -11.98 -8.38
N LEU A 65 18.14 -11.41 -7.29
CA LEU A 65 17.43 -11.37 -6.01
C LEU A 65 16.13 -10.58 -6.12
N SER A 66 16.14 -9.43 -6.80
CA SER A 66 14.96 -8.60 -7.01
C SER A 66 13.88 -9.33 -7.81
N TYR A 67 14.25 -10.08 -8.85
CA TYR A 67 13.33 -10.92 -9.62
C TYR A 67 12.73 -12.05 -8.77
N ARG A 68 13.57 -12.77 -8.01
CA ARG A 68 13.13 -13.85 -7.11
C ARG A 68 12.15 -13.34 -6.06
N ASP A 69 12.49 -12.21 -5.43
CA ASP A 69 11.70 -11.64 -4.35
C ASP A 69 10.35 -11.13 -4.88
N SER A 70 10.33 -10.48 -6.05
CA SER A 70 9.10 -10.05 -6.73
C SER A 70 8.22 -11.23 -7.13
N PHE A 71 8.81 -12.28 -7.72
CA PHE A 71 8.08 -13.50 -8.07
C PHE A 71 7.43 -14.14 -6.83
N ARG A 72 8.18 -14.24 -5.73
CA ARG A 72 7.67 -14.82 -4.49
C ARG A 72 6.53 -13.99 -3.90
N GLY A 73 6.67 -12.66 -3.88
CA GLY A 73 5.62 -11.75 -3.41
C GLY A 73 4.35 -11.88 -4.25
N PHE A 74 4.48 -11.87 -5.58
CA PHE A 74 3.33 -12.01 -6.47
C PHE A 74 2.65 -13.36 -6.36
N LYS A 75 3.40 -14.46 -6.18
CA LYS A 75 2.82 -15.79 -6.00
C LYS A 75 1.95 -15.91 -4.74
N GLN A 76 2.18 -15.07 -3.74
CA GLN A 76 1.37 -15.04 -2.51
C GLN A 76 0.08 -14.24 -2.68
N ASN A 77 0.04 -13.33 -3.66
CA ASN A 77 -1.13 -12.52 -3.95
C ASN A 77 -2.19 -13.34 -4.70
N SER A 78 -3.34 -13.57 -4.07
CA SER A 78 -4.41 -14.40 -4.62
C SER A 78 -5.17 -13.74 -5.77
N ARG A 79 -5.15 -12.39 -5.85
CA ARG A 79 -5.99 -11.62 -6.77
C ARG A 79 -5.29 -11.30 -8.09
N TYR A 80 -4.03 -10.86 -8.02
CA TYR A 80 -3.24 -10.40 -9.16
C TYR A 80 -2.04 -11.31 -9.46
N GLY A 81 -1.74 -12.26 -8.57
CA GLY A 81 -0.51 -13.03 -8.59
C GLY A 81 -0.25 -13.77 -9.89
N SER A 82 -1.25 -14.44 -10.47
CA SER A 82 -1.08 -15.19 -11.73
C SER A 82 -0.62 -14.30 -12.89
N VAL A 83 -1.29 -13.16 -13.08
CA VAL A 83 -0.98 -12.21 -14.16
C VAL A 83 0.40 -11.57 -13.94
N LEU A 84 0.72 -11.20 -12.70
CA LEU A 84 2.00 -10.57 -12.37
C LEU A 84 3.18 -11.55 -12.47
N VAL A 85 2.97 -12.81 -12.09
CA VAL A 85 3.94 -13.89 -12.28
C VAL A 85 4.20 -14.10 -13.77
N ASP A 86 3.16 -14.18 -14.60
CA ASP A 86 3.32 -14.31 -16.05
C ASP A 86 4.17 -13.18 -16.65
N PHE A 87 4.02 -11.95 -16.17
CA PHE A 87 4.85 -10.82 -16.61
C PHE A 87 6.32 -10.97 -16.20
N ILE A 88 6.58 -11.41 -14.96
CA ILE A 88 7.95 -11.69 -14.49
C ILE A 88 8.60 -12.79 -15.32
N GLU A 89 7.89 -13.90 -15.57
CA GLU A 89 8.42 -15.02 -16.34
C GLU A 89 8.73 -14.62 -17.78
N LYS A 90 7.85 -13.85 -18.43
CA LYS A 90 8.10 -13.29 -19.77
C LYS A 90 9.30 -12.36 -19.79
N ARG A 91 9.50 -11.56 -18.74
CA ARG A 91 10.65 -10.64 -18.63
C ARG A 91 11.95 -11.41 -18.41
N TRP A 92 11.92 -12.49 -17.64
CA TRP A 92 13.07 -13.35 -17.35
C TRP A 92 13.54 -14.16 -18.57
N ALA A 93 12.61 -14.55 -19.44
CA ALA A 93 12.91 -15.34 -20.64
C ALA A 93 13.49 -14.54 -21.82
N GLN A 94 13.63 -13.21 -21.68
CA GLN A 94 14.23 -12.30 -22.68
C GLN A 94 15.74 -12.22 -22.52
#